data_AF-A0A8H5WAY0-F1
#
_entry.id   AF-A0A8H5WAY0-F1
#
_cell.length_a   1.000
_cell.length_b   1.000
_cell.length_c   1.000
_cell.angle_alpha   90.00
_cell.angle_beta   90.00
_cell.angle_gamma   90.00
#
_symmetry.space_group_name_H-M   'P 1'
#
loop_
_entity.id
_entity.type
_entity.pdbx_description
1 polymer ?
#
loop_
_entity_poly.entity_id
_entity_poly.type
_entity_poly.pdbx_seq_one_letter_code
_entity_poly.pdbx_strand_id
1 'polypeptide(L)'
;MPEKSASVVSYAAGASLAAAALIYVFAPNFSIDHDAASSKKKSIVGLRNQANDCFINSVLQALAGLGELRIYLIRETHRRRIEDPAVYASLVQPEGKEIAQWKLQGLQEGLVTQGLKEMLDALNERPIYKKSISPFQFVKVLEAAFKQRISRQQQDAQEFLQIVAERLKDEYHCGQRARLHVRRRGVFPTTSTSSVDKTSDPQANGNDSDESSTEQQPATNGDNHSAIEPPEETEIPQINGPLPIEIEEGFPMEGKYESRLECQTCRYKTKPREETFCTITLAVPQVSGTTLNACFDGIFKTEYIDDFKCEMCRLLQTKADLEAEMAKSTSDHFKSQAKENIDKLQHAIDTDPENPPEDVELG
;
A
#
# COMPACT_ATOMS: atom_id res chain seq x y z
N MET A 1 71.77 -31.87 38.62
CA MET A 1 70.48 -32.13 37.95
C MET A 1 69.59 -32.91 38.92
N PRO A 2 68.41 -32.38 39.30
CA PRO A 2 67.26 -32.49 38.41
C PRO A 2 66.49 -31.16 38.22
N GLU A 3 66.61 -30.60 37.02
CA GLU A 3 65.85 -29.47 36.46
C GLU A 3 64.49 -29.95 35.90
N LYS A 4 63.66 -30.61 36.73
CA LYS A 4 62.39 -31.22 36.24
C LYS A 4 61.12 -30.61 36.80
N SER A 5 61.16 -29.98 37.98
CA SER A 5 59.95 -29.37 38.57
C SER A 5 59.66 -27.97 38.02
N ALA A 6 60.69 -27.15 37.82
CA ALA A 6 60.52 -25.78 37.33
C ALA A 6 59.97 -25.73 35.89
N SER A 7 60.43 -26.63 35.02
CA SER A 7 59.96 -26.71 33.62
C SER A 7 58.47 -27.08 33.54
N VAL A 8 58.00 -28.02 34.37
CA VAL A 8 56.59 -28.42 34.41
C VAL A 8 55.68 -27.29 34.90
N VAL A 9 56.12 -26.51 35.90
CA VAL A 9 55.36 -25.35 36.40
C VAL A 9 55.29 -24.24 35.35
N SER A 10 56.39 -23.96 34.64
CA SER A 10 56.38 -22.98 33.54
C SER A 10 55.52 -23.42 32.35
N TYR A 11 55.53 -24.71 32.00
CA TYR A 11 54.64 -25.26 30.98
C TYR A 11 53.17 -25.22 31.40
N ALA A 12 52.86 -25.54 32.66
CA ALA A 12 51.50 -25.48 33.18
C ALA A 12 50.97 -24.03 33.25
N ALA A 13 51.81 -23.09 33.67
CA ALA A 13 51.47 -21.66 33.70
C ALA A 13 51.26 -21.11 32.28
N GLY A 14 52.16 -21.45 31.34
CA GLY A 14 52.05 -21.07 29.93
C GLY A 14 50.80 -21.67 29.25
N ALA A 15 50.48 -22.94 29.50
CA ALA A 15 49.29 -23.59 28.99
C ALA A 15 48.00 -22.99 29.57
N SER A 16 48.00 -22.61 30.86
CA SER A 16 46.85 -21.98 31.50
C SER A 16 46.60 -20.56 30.98
N LEU A 17 47.65 -19.78 30.75
CA LEU A 17 47.57 -18.45 30.15
C LEU A 17 47.09 -18.51 28.70
N ALA A 18 47.59 -19.49 27.92
CA ALA A 18 47.13 -19.73 26.56
C ALA A 18 45.64 -20.14 26.53
N ALA A 19 45.20 -21.00 27.46
CA ALA A 19 43.79 -21.38 27.58
C ALA A 19 42.90 -20.19 27.97
N ALA A 20 43.34 -19.36 28.94
CA ALA A 20 42.60 -18.16 29.35
C ALA A 20 42.52 -17.13 28.23
N ALA A 21 43.61 -16.93 27.48
CA ALA A 21 43.63 -16.06 26.31
C ALA A 21 42.75 -16.60 25.18
N LEU A 22 42.77 -17.91 24.93
CA LEU A 22 41.88 -18.54 23.95
C LEU A 22 40.40 -18.37 24.33
N ILE A 23 40.05 -18.55 25.60
CA ILE A 23 38.68 -18.31 26.08
C ILE A 23 38.33 -16.82 25.97
N TYR A 24 39.18 -15.89 26.40
CA TYR A 24 38.83 -14.47 26.38
C TYR A 24 38.76 -13.89 24.96
N VAL A 25 39.67 -14.30 24.07
CA VAL A 25 39.76 -13.80 22.69
C VAL A 25 38.79 -14.52 21.76
N PHE A 26 38.58 -15.83 21.93
CA PHE A 26 37.73 -16.61 21.03
C PHE A 26 36.36 -16.97 21.59
N ALA A 27 36.08 -16.94 22.91
CA ALA A 27 34.72 -17.21 23.41
C ALA A 27 33.64 -16.25 22.92
N PRO A 28 33.90 -14.94 22.69
CA PRO A 28 32.90 -14.07 22.08
C PRO A 28 32.50 -14.51 20.66
N ASN A 29 33.41 -15.18 19.94
CA ASN A 29 33.20 -15.64 18.56
C ASN A 29 32.85 -17.14 18.44
N PHE A 30 33.18 -17.97 19.43
CA PHE A 30 32.90 -19.42 19.42
C PHE A 30 31.45 -19.77 19.77
N SER A 31 30.66 -18.80 20.23
CA SER A 31 29.22 -18.96 20.47
C SER A 31 28.36 -18.78 19.21
N ILE A 32 28.98 -18.61 18.03
CA ILE A 32 28.27 -18.31 16.78
C ILE A 32 28.15 -19.52 15.84
N ASP A 33 28.91 -20.61 16.00
CA ASP A 33 28.87 -21.68 14.97
C ASP A 33 29.11 -23.12 15.48
N HIS A 34 28.44 -23.52 16.55
CA HIS A 34 28.33 -24.94 16.93
C HIS A 34 26.90 -25.33 17.32
N ASP A 35 25.92 -24.96 16.50
CA ASP A 35 24.50 -25.32 16.65
C ASP A 35 24.19 -26.74 16.10
N ALA A 36 24.95 -27.74 16.54
CA ALA A 36 24.66 -29.16 16.24
C ALA A 36 24.12 -29.94 17.45
N ALA A 37 24.06 -29.35 18.66
CA ALA A 37 23.74 -30.11 19.88
C ALA A 37 22.87 -29.38 20.93
N SER A 38 22.22 -28.25 20.59
CA SER A 38 21.24 -27.62 21.49
C SER A 38 19.89 -27.47 20.80
N SER A 39 18.97 -28.38 21.11
CA SER A 39 17.55 -28.32 20.78
C SER A 39 16.81 -27.21 21.55
N LYS A 40 17.44 -26.04 21.75
CA LYS A 40 16.75 -24.83 22.24
C LYS A 40 15.67 -24.50 21.23
N LYS A 41 14.45 -24.98 21.53
CA LYS A 41 13.24 -24.77 20.73
C LYS A 41 13.19 -23.28 20.38
N LYS A 42 13.34 -22.93 19.10
CA LYS A 42 13.10 -21.57 18.59
C LYS A 42 11.68 -21.21 19.04
N SER A 43 11.56 -20.42 20.10
CA SER A 43 10.27 -19.99 20.61
C SER A 43 9.81 -18.83 19.75
N ILE A 44 8.60 -18.93 19.20
CA ILE A 44 7.93 -17.84 18.51
C ILE A 44 6.98 -17.14 19.49
N VAL A 45 6.60 -15.90 19.20
CA VAL A 45 5.63 -15.17 20.02
C VAL A 45 4.21 -15.63 19.65
N GLY A 46 3.46 -16.11 20.65
CA GLY A 46 2.06 -16.48 20.48
C GLY A 46 1.11 -15.27 20.60
N LEU A 47 -0.14 -15.45 20.19
CA LEU A 47 -1.22 -14.49 20.42
C LEU A 47 -2.21 -15.03 21.46
N ARG A 48 -2.56 -14.20 22.43
CA ARG A 48 -3.57 -14.52 23.44
C ARG A 48 -4.96 -14.35 22.81
N ASN A 49 -5.77 -15.41 22.84
CA ASN A 49 -7.18 -15.31 22.49
C ASN A 49 -7.95 -14.80 23.72
N GLN A 50 -8.39 -13.52 23.70
CA GLN A 50 -9.11 -12.93 24.83
C GLN A 50 -10.60 -13.25 24.80
N ALA A 51 -11.15 -13.48 23.60
CA ALA A 51 -12.53 -13.89 23.39
C ALA A 51 -12.64 -14.87 22.21
N ASN A 52 -13.09 -14.37 21.06
CA ASN A 52 -13.23 -15.12 19.81
C ASN A 52 -12.26 -14.59 18.73
N ASP A 53 -11.09 -14.09 19.14
CA ASP A 53 -10.14 -13.41 18.27
C ASP A 53 -9.26 -14.40 17.47
N CYS A 54 -9.63 -15.69 17.41
CA CYS A 54 -8.83 -16.70 16.73
C CYS A 54 -8.69 -16.42 15.22
N PHE A 55 -9.70 -15.83 14.59
CA PHE A 55 -9.66 -15.39 13.18
C PHE A 55 -8.65 -14.24 12.97
N ILE A 56 -8.54 -13.31 13.93
CA ILE A 56 -7.52 -12.25 13.91
C ILE A 56 -6.14 -12.86 14.13
N ASN A 57 -6.04 -13.76 15.11
CA ASN A 57 -4.77 -14.36 15.51
C ASN A 57 -4.16 -15.21 14.39
N SER A 58 -4.97 -16.02 13.68
CA SER A 58 -4.50 -16.83 12.56
C SER A 58 -4.00 -15.96 11.41
N VAL A 59 -4.72 -14.89 11.07
CA VAL A 59 -4.32 -13.94 10.02
C VAL A 59 -3.02 -13.21 10.39
N LEU A 60 -2.91 -12.68 11.60
CA LEU A 60 -1.69 -11.98 12.02
C LEU A 60 -0.46 -12.89 12.05
N GLN A 61 -0.62 -14.16 12.47
CA GLN A 61 0.47 -15.14 12.42
C GLN A 61 0.86 -15.49 10.98
N ALA A 62 -0.10 -15.60 10.06
CA ALA A 62 0.18 -15.81 8.64
C ALA A 62 0.93 -14.61 8.04
N LEU A 63 0.47 -13.38 8.30
CA LEU A 63 1.11 -12.15 7.83
C LEU A 63 2.51 -11.96 8.42
N ALA A 64 2.74 -12.36 9.68
CA ALA A 64 4.07 -12.29 10.30
C ALA A 64 5.12 -13.14 9.58
N GLY A 65 4.70 -14.21 8.91
CA GLY A 65 5.57 -15.07 8.10
C GLY A 65 5.92 -14.52 6.72
N LEU A 66 5.32 -13.41 6.29
CA LEU A 66 5.53 -12.83 4.97
C LEU A 66 6.73 -11.87 4.97
N GLY A 67 7.88 -12.34 4.46
CA GLY A 67 9.13 -11.57 4.40
C GLY A 67 9.02 -10.27 3.58
N GLU A 68 8.45 -10.35 2.39
CA GLU A 68 8.27 -9.19 1.50
C GLU A 68 7.33 -8.14 2.10
N LEU A 69 6.25 -8.58 2.77
CA LEU A 69 5.36 -7.66 3.50
C LEU A 69 6.12 -6.93 4.60
N ARG A 70 6.98 -7.64 5.35
CA ARG A 70 7.80 -7.02 6.40
C ARG A 70 8.77 -5.98 5.82
N ILE A 71 9.43 -6.28 4.70
CA ILE A 71 10.34 -5.34 4.02
C ILE A 71 9.56 -4.09 3.58
N TYR A 72 8.40 -4.29 2.95
CA TYR A 72 7.50 -3.20 2.56
C TYR A 72 7.10 -2.33 3.75
N LEU A 73 6.62 -2.92 4.85
CA LEU A 73 6.21 -2.19 6.04
C LEU A 73 7.36 -1.37 6.63
N ILE A 74 8.57 -1.93 6.69
CA ILE A 74 9.76 -1.20 7.16
C ILE A 74 10.06 -0.01 6.24
N ARG A 75 10.08 -0.22 4.92
CA ARG A 75 10.38 0.83 3.94
C ARG A 75 9.33 1.93 3.95
N GLU A 76 8.04 1.60 3.91
CA GLU A 76 6.97 2.58 3.82
C GLU A 76 6.83 3.40 5.11
N THR A 77 6.94 2.77 6.28
CA THR A 77 6.94 3.51 7.56
C THR A 77 8.20 4.36 7.74
N HIS A 78 9.36 3.87 7.30
CA HIS A 78 10.59 4.65 7.33
C HIS A 78 10.49 5.87 6.41
N ARG A 79 9.99 5.69 5.19
CA ARG A 79 9.74 6.76 4.22
C ARG A 79 8.83 7.84 4.80
N ARG A 80 7.67 7.45 5.35
CA ARG A 80 6.73 8.38 6.02
C ARG A 80 7.34 9.17 7.16
N ARG A 81 8.35 8.61 7.84
CA ARG A 81 9.03 9.25 8.98
C ARG A 81 10.12 10.24 8.56
N ILE A 82 10.81 10.00 7.44
CA ILE A 82 11.91 10.86 6.97
C ILE A 82 11.43 11.98 6.05
N GLU A 83 10.29 11.78 5.37
CA GLU A 83 9.66 12.81 4.56
C GLU A 83 9.05 13.92 5.43
N ASP A 84 8.93 15.12 4.88
CA ASP A 84 8.30 16.25 5.56
C ASP A 84 6.84 15.89 5.90
N PRO A 85 6.39 16.04 7.17
CA PRO A 85 5.00 15.85 7.55
C PRO A 85 3.99 16.60 6.67
N ALA A 86 4.38 17.73 6.06
CA ALA A 86 3.56 18.49 5.11
C ALA A 86 3.14 17.68 3.88
N VAL A 87 3.94 16.69 3.46
CA VAL A 87 3.62 15.79 2.33
C VAL A 87 2.30 15.07 2.58
N TYR A 88 2.15 14.51 3.78
CA TYR A 88 0.98 13.74 4.14
C TYR A 88 -0.15 14.57 4.74
N ALA A 89 0.13 15.80 5.20
CA ALA A 89 -0.90 16.74 5.65
C ALA A 89 -1.71 17.37 4.50
N SER A 90 -1.10 17.56 3.32
CA SER A 90 -1.79 18.07 2.13
C SER A 90 -2.66 16.99 1.49
N LEU A 91 -3.92 16.88 1.89
CA LEU A 91 -4.84 15.83 1.41
C LEU A 91 -5.06 15.88 -0.11
N VAL A 92 -4.82 14.75 -0.79
CA VAL A 92 -4.98 14.64 -2.26
C VAL A 92 -6.09 13.64 -2.62
N GLN A 93 -7.18 14.16 -3.18
CA GLN A 93 -8.28 13.33 -3.69
C GLN A 93 -7.83 12.51 -4.92
N PRO A 94 -8.33 11.28 -5.10
CA PRO A 94 -8.19 10.55 -6.35
C PRO A 94 -9.07 11.17 -7.46
N GLU A 95 -8.69 10.96 -8.71
CA GLU A 95 -9.45 11.44 -9.86
C GLU A 95 -10.82 10.75 -9.94
N GLY A 96 -11.87 11.53 -10.19
CA GLY A 96 -13.25 11.02 -10.39
C GLY A 96 -13.92 10.45 -9.13
N LYS A 97 -13.32 10.54 -7.94
CA LYS A 97 -13.90 10.01 -6.70
C LYS A 97 -13.67 10.93 -5.51
N GLU A 98 -14.76 11.38 -4.89
CA GLU A 98 -14.70 12.16 -3.66
C GLU A 98 -14.67 11.23 -2.44
N ILE A 99 -13.58 11.28 -1.68
CA ILE A 99 -13.43 10.55 -0.42
C ILE A 99 -13.62 11.53 0.74
N ALA A 100 -14.38 11.12 1.76
CA ALA A 100 -14.57 11.90 2.98
C ALA A 100 -13.21 12.25 3.62
N GLN A 101 -13.05 13.52 4.03
CA GLN A 101 -11.77 14.06 4.52
C GLN A 101 -11.11 13.21 5.60
N TRP A 102 -11.86 12.79 6.62
CA TRP A 102 -11.33 11.96 7.72
C TRP A 102 -10.76 10.61 7.23
N LYS A 103 -11.39 10.01 6.21
CA LYS A 103 -10.97 8.73 5.65
C LYS A 103 -9.71 8.93 4.81
N LEU A 104 -9.70 9.98 4.00
CA LEU A 104 -8.55 10.35 3.18
C LEU A 104 -7.33 10.69 4.06
N GLN A 105 -7.52 11.42 5.15
CA GLN A 105 -6.46 11.71 6.12
C GLN A 105 -5.86 10.42 6.68
N GLY A 106 -6.67 9.53 7.25
CA GLY A 106 -6.16 8.27 7.80
C GLY A 106 -5.52 7.35 6.76
N LEU A 107 -5.99 7.40 5.50
CA LEU A 107 -5.38 6.68 4.38
C LEU A 107 -4.00 7.26 4.03
N GLN A 108 -3.94 8.59 3.93
CA GLN A 108 -2.73 9.29 3.55
C GLN A 108 -1.67 9.25 4.65
N GLU A 109 -2.06 9.22 5.93
CA GLU A 109 -1.15 9.06 7.08
C GLU A 109 -0.60 7.62 7.22
N GLY A 110 -1.34 6.61 6.75
CA GLY A 110 -0.87 5.22 6.80
C GLY A 110 -1.01 4.57 8.18
N LEU A 111 -2.10 4.88 8.88
CA LEU A 111 -2.33 4.46 10.27
C LEU A 111 -2.27 2.94 10.42
N VAL A 112 -2.93 2.19 9.52
CA VAL A 112 -2.97 0.73 9.59
C VAL A 112 -1.63 0.12 9.20
N THR A 113 -0.91 0.71 8.25
CA THR A 113 0.45 0.34 7.86
C THR A 113 1.40 0.42 9.06
N GLN A 114 1.37 1.52 9.80
CA GLN A 114 2.17 1.67 11.01
C GLN A 114 1.74 0.68 12.11
N GLY A 115 0.44 0.57 12.39
CA GLY A 115 -0.08 -0.34 13.43
C GLY A 115 0.22 -1.81 13.13
N LEU A 116 0.13 -2.23 11.87
CA LEU A 116 0.47 -3.59 11.46
C LEU A 116 1.97 -3.84 11.61
N LYS A 117 2.83 -2.88 11.22
CA LYS A 117 4.27 -3.00 11.42
C LYS A 117 4.62 -3.27 12.89
N GLU A 118 4.06 -2.49 13.80
CA GLU A 118 4.29 -2.65 15.24
C GLU A 118 3.83 -4.03 15.75
N MET A 119 2.67 -4.49 15.28
CA MET A 119 2.15 -5.81 15.61
C MET A 119 3.04 -6.93 15.08
N LEU A 120 3.49 -6.85 13.82
CA LEU A 120 4.35 -7.87 13.21
C LEU A 120 5.78 -7.84 13.76
N ASP A 121 6.32 -6.67 14.13
CA ASP A 121 7.61 -6.56 14.81
C ASP A 121 7.56 -7.24 16.19
N ALA A 122 6.47 -7.06 16.94
CA ALA A 122 6.28 -7.72 18.22
C ALA A 122 6.11 -9.25 18.08
N LEU A 123 5.52 -9.74 16.99
CA LEU A 123 5.39 -11.17 16.69
C LEU A 123 6.71 -11.81 16.25
N ASN A 124 7.51 -11.06 15.50
CA ASN A 124 8.80 -11.52 14.95
C ASN A 124 9.99 -11.33 15.91
N GLU A 125 9.74 -10.88 17.15
CA GLU A 125 10.75 -10.89 18.22
C GLU A 125 11.23 -12.33 18.48
N ARG A 126 12.49 -12.47 18.93
CA ARG A 126 13.05 -13.76 19.37
C ARG A 126 12.97 -13.85 20.90
N PRO A 127 11.88 -14.39 21.47
CA PRO A 127 11.71 -14.41 22.91
C PRO A 127 12.61 -15.45 23.57
N ILE A 128 13.21 -15.07 24.71
CA ILE A 128 14.05 -15.95 25.53
C ILE A 128 13.20 -17.01 26.28
N TYR A 129 11.93 -16.71 26.52
CA TYR A 129 10.95 -17.55 27.21
C TYR A 129 9.61 -17.56 26.47
N LYS A 130 8.67 -18.43 26.86
CA LYS A 130 7.33 -18.45 26.24
C LYS A 130 6.65 -17.09 26.39
N LYS A 131 6.43 -16.41 25.27
CA LYS A 131 5.81 -15.08 25.21
C LYS A 131 4.50 -15.16 24.44
N SER A 132 3.48 -14.47 24.95
CA SER A 132 2.21 -14.29 24.22
C SER A 132 1.70 -12.88 24.42
N ILE A 133 1.39 -12.21 23.31
CA ILE A 133 0.93 -10.82 23.26
C ILE A 133 -0.54 -10.75 22.82
N SER A 134 -1.15 -9.57 22.87
CA SER A 134 -2.55 -9.35 22.46
C SER A 134 -2.61 -8.52 21.18
N PRO A 135 -3.51 -8.82 20.23
CA PRO A 135 -3.69 -8.03 19.02
C PRO A 135 -4.49 -6.73 19.25
N PHE A 136 -4.89 -6.44 20.50
CA PHE A 136 -5.84 -5.38 20.84
C PHE A 136 -5.43 -3.99 20.35
N GLN A 137 -4.13 -3.65 20.35
CA GLN A 137 -3.68 -2.35 19.86
C GLN A 137 -3.88 -2.22 18.35
N PHE A 138 -3.59 -3.28 17.59
CA PHE A 138 -3.83 -3.30 16.15
C PHE A 138 -5.33 -3.24 15.82
N VAL A 139 -6.16 -3.97 16.60
CA VAL A 139 -7.62 -3.90 16.47
C VAL A 139 -8.12 -2.47 16.68
N LYS A 140 -7.62 -1.74 17.68
CA LYS A 140 -7.97 -0.32 17.88
C LYS A 140 -7.60 0.57 16.70
N VAL A 141 -6.43 0.34 16.10
CA VAL A 141 -5.99 1.08 14.91
C VAL A 141 -6.97 0.83 13.76
N LEU A 142 -7.38 -0.42 13.53
CA LEU A 142 -8.40 -0.75 12.53
C LEU A 142 -9.76 -0.09 12.85
N GLU A 143 -10.24 -0.20 14.09
CA GLU A 143 -11.52 0.40 14.51
C GLU A 143 -11.52 1.93 14.29
N ALA A 144 -10.40 2.59 14.58
CA ALA A 144 -10.22 4.02 14.32
C ALA A 144 -10.20 4.34 12.82
N ALA A 145 -9.47 3.54 12.02
CA ALA A 145 -9.33 3.74 10.57
C ALA A 145 -10.64 3.55 9.80
N PHE A 146 -11.54 2.69 10.28
CA PHE A 146 -12.85 2.43 9.68
C PHE A 146 -14.01 3.17 10.37
N LYS A 147 -13.79 3.81 11.52
CA LYS A 147 -14.83 4.35 12.40
C LYS A 147 -15.94 3.33 12.71
N GLN A 148 -15.55 2.07 12.85
CA GLN A 148 -16.44 0.95 13.13
C GLN A 148 -15.83 0.08 14.22
N ARG A 149 -16.68 -0.67 14.93
CA ARG A 149 -16.23 -1.62 15.96
C ARG A 149 -16.15 -3.01 15.36
N ILE A 150 -15.07 -3.73 15.66
CA ILE A 150 -14.97 -5.13 15.26
C ILE A 150 -15.79 -5.97 16.24
N SER A 151 -16.64 -6.83 15.71
CA SER A 151 -17.46 -7.73 16.52
C SER A 151 -16.59 -8.65 17.37
N ARG A 152 -17.03 -8.94 18.60
CA ARG A 152 -16.38 -9.90 19.50
C ARG A 152 -16.88 -11.35 19.29
N GLN A 153 -17.72 -11.57 18.28
CA GLN A 153 -18.19 -12.89 17.87
C GLN A 153 -17.17 -13.58 16.96
N GLN A 154 -17.39 -14.86 16.65
CA GLN A 154 -16.59 -15.54 15.62
C GLN A 154 -16.90 -14.93 14.25
N GLN A 155 -15.86 -14.66 13.47
CA GLN A 155 -15.94 -14.05 12.13
C GLN A 155 -15.09 -14.87 11.15
N ASP A 156 -15.28 -14.61 9.85
CA ASP A 156 -14.44 -15.20 8.81
C ASP A 156 -13.04 -14.57 8.83
N ALA A 157 -12.00 -15.40 8.84
CA ALA A 157 -10.62 -14.96 8.76
C ALA A 157 -10.29 -14.36 7.39
N GLN A 158 -10.94 -14.83 6.31
CA GLN A 158 -10.75 -14.29 4.97
C GLN A 158 -11.27 -12.86 4.88
N GLU A 159 -12.41 -12.56 5.50
CA GLU A 159 -12.97 -11.20 5.53
C GLU A 159 -12.03 -10.25 6.27
N PHE A 160 -11.53 -10.66 7.44
CA PHE A 160 -10.54 -9.87 8.18
C PHE A 160 -9.24 -9.63 7.39
N LEU A 161 -8.75 -10.67 6.70
CA LEU A 161 -7.59 -10.54 5.81
C LEU A 161 -7.85 -9.55 4.67
N GLN A 162 -9.03 -9.61 4.05
CA GLN A 162 -9.41 -8.69 2.97
C GLN A 162 -9.43 -7.24 3.47
N ILE A 163 -10.05 -6.98 4.63
CA ILE A 163 -10.09 -5.65 5.24
C ILE A 163 -8.68 -5.11 5.47
N VAL A 164 -7.78 -5.91 6.02
CA VAL A 164 -6.38 -5.50 6.27
C VAL A 164 -5.64 -5.26 4.95
N ALA A 165 -5.70 -6.20 4.01
CA ALA A 165 -4.93 -6.14 2.77
C ALA A 165 -5.40 -5.02 1.83
N GLU A 166 -6.72 -4.81 1.69
CA GLU A 166 -7.27 -3.68 0.93
C GLU A 166 -6.93 -2.35 1.59
N ARG A 167 -6.98 -2.28 2.93
CA ARG A 167 -6.65 -1.04 3.63
C ARG A 167 -5.19 -0.65 3.45
N LEU A 168 -4.27 -1.61 3.52
CA LEU A 168 -2.85 -1.37 3.25
C LEU A 168 -2.60 -0.93 1.81
N LYS A 169 -3.30 -1.55 0.84
CA LYS A 169 -3.26 -1.15 -0.57
C LYS A 169 -3.75 0.30 -0.76
N ASP A 170 -4.86 0.67 -0.15
CA ASP A 170 -5.40 2.02 -0.25
C ASP A 170 -4.47 3.05 0.42
N GLU A 171 -3.88 2.71 1.58
CA GLU A 171 -2.88 3.55 2.28
C GLU A 171 -1.61 3.76 1.44
N TYR A 172 -1.15 2.70 0.77
CA TYR A 172 -0.05 2.74 -0.17
C TYR A 172 -0.32 3.73 -1.32
N HIS A 173 -1.42 3.54 -2.05
CA HIS A 173 -1.78 4.39 -3.19
C HIS A 173 -2.05 5.84 -2.79
N CYS A 174 -2.62 6.08 -1.61
CA CYS A 174 -2.81 7.43 -1.08
C CYS A 174 -1.46 8.09 -0.73
N GLY A 175 -0.55 7.35 -0.09
CA GLY A 175 0.81 7.83 0.18
C GLY A 175 1.58 8.15 -1.10
N GLN A 176 1.51 7.26 -2.09
CA GLN A 176 2.14 7.47 -3.39
C GLN A 176 1.58 8.72 -4.09
N ARG A 177 0.25 8.89 -4.09
CA ARG A 177 -0.39 10.07 -4.68
C ARG A 177 0.02 11.36 -3.99
N ALA A 178 0.11 11.38 -2.66
CA ALA A 178 0.57 12.54 -1.89
C ALA A 178 2.01 12.94 -2.27
N ARG A 179 2.92 11.95 -2.34
CA ARG A 179 4.30 12.16 -2.78
C ARG A 179 4.40 12.69 -4.21
N LEU A 180 3.65 12.11 -5.14
CA LEU A 180 3.59 12.55 -6.54
C LEU A 180 3.07 13.98 -6.67
N HIS A 181 2.07 14.35 -5.86
CA HIS A 181 1.50 15.69 -5.86
C HIS A 181 2.52 16.74 -5.41
N VAL A 182 3.29 16.47 -4.35
CA VAL A 182 4.37 17.36 -3.88
C VAL A 182 5.50 17.47 -4.91
N ARG A 183 5.92 16.34 -5.50
CA ARG A 183 6.93 16.31 -6.58
C ARG A 183 6.51 17.13 -7.79
N ARG A 184 5.24 17.03 -8.21
CA ARG A 184 4.69 17.82 -9.34
C ARG A 184 4.67 19.32 -9.05
N ARG A 185 4.55 19.73 -7.78
CA ARG A 185 4.58 21.14 -7.36
C ARG A 185 5.99 21.69 -7.08
N GLY A 186 7.06 20.91 -7.27
CA GLY A 186 8.43 21.38 -7.14
C GLY A 186 8.92 21.62 -5.71
N VAL A 187 8.22 21.12 -4.69
CA VAL A 187 8.64 21.26 -3.29
C VAL A 187 9.51 20.05 -2.92
N PHE A 188 10.82 20.15 -3.11
CA PHE A 188 11.78 19.26 -2.46
C PHE A 188 12.38 19.99 -1.25
N PRO A 189 12.23 19.50 -0.01
CA PRO A 189 13.14 19.84 1.06
C PRO A 189 14.47 19.13 0.79
N THR A 190 15.50 19.89 0.47
CA THR A 190 16.87 19.40 0.36
C THR A 190 17.30 18.78 1.68
N THR A 191 17.61 17.48 1.68
CA THR A 191 18.35 16.81 2.75
C THR A 191 19.75 17.43 2.86
N SER A 192 19.96 18.29 3.86
CA SER A 192 21.28 18.80 4.20
C SER A 192 22.10 17.71 4.89
N THR A 193 22.88 16.97 4.10
CA THR A 193 24.03 16.23 4.59
C THR A 193 25.03 17.25 5.13
N SER A 194 25.21 17.26 6.45
CA SER A 194 26.19 18.09 7.16
C SER A 194 27.61 17.71 6.75
N SER A 195 28.23 18.49 5.87
CA SER A 195 29.68 18.50 5.65
C SER A 195 30.33 19.49 6.61
N VAL A 196 31.14 18.94 7.50
CA VAL A 196 32.10 19.63 8.36
C VAL A 196 33.18 20.28 7.48
N ASP A 197 33.38 21.60 7.57
CA ASP A 197 34.72 22.18 7.70
C ASP A 197 34.72 23.69 8.05
N LYS A 198 35.18 23.93 9.29
CA LYS A 198 36.21 24.87 9.78
C LYS A 198 36.21 26.39 9.46
N THR A 199 36.50 27.10 10.57
CA THR A 199 37.14 28.43 10.77
C THR A 199 36.20 29.64 10.59
N SER A 200 36.13 30.63 11.48
CA SER A 200 36.94 31.05 12.64
C SER A 200 36.16 32.12 13.45
N ASP A 201 36.26 32.07 14.77
CA ASP A 201 35.95 33.15 15.74
C ASP A 201 36.71 34.49 15.42
N PRO A 202 36.39 35.67 16.02
CA PRO A 202 35.89 35.84 17.40
C PRO A 202 34.94 37.03 17.72
N GLN A 203 34.49 37.02 18.99
CA GLN A 203 34.05 38.14 19.87
C GLN A 203 32.65 38.74 19.65
N ALA A 204 31.91 39.20 20.65
CA ALA A 204 31.86 39.10 22.12
C ALA A 204 30.69 40.01 22.56
N ASN A 205 30.28 39.88 23.82
CA ASN A 205 29.16 40.55 24.53
C ASN A 205 27.81 39.86 24.34
N GLY A 206 27.10 39.40 25.37
CA GLY A 206 27.22 39.64 26.79
C GLY A 206 25.83 39.96 27.37
N ASN A 207 25.49 39.27 28.45
CA ASN A 207 24.40 39.49 29.41
C ASN A 207 23.06 38.78 29.19
N ASP A 208 22.91 37.68 29.93
CA ASP A 208 21.97 37.50 31.05
C ASP A 208 20.52 38.00 30.91
N SER A 209 19.57 37.08 31.05
CA SER A 209 18.75 36.83 32.27
C SER A 209 17.29 36.45 31.98
N ASP A 210 16.91 35.31 32.58
CA ASP A 210 15.65 34.99 33.30
C ASP A 210 14.29 35.05 32.57
N GLU A 211 13.58 33.91 32.58
CA GLU A 211 12.30 33.64 33.29
C GLU A 211 11.17 34.64 32.97
N SER A 212 9.92 34.27 32.72
CA SER A 212 9.11 33.06 32.81
C SER A 212 7.71 33.46 32.25
N SER A 213 6.89 32.47 31.89
CA SER A 213 5.39 32.41 31.95
C SER A 213 4.60 33.74 31.99
N THR A 214 3.49 33.94 31.25
CA THR A 214 2.22 33.19 31.32
C THR A 214 1.20 33.84 30.37
N GLU A 215 0.30 33.02 29.85
CA GLU A 215 -1.10 33.24 29.40
C GLU A 215 -1.70 34.67 29.44
N GLN A 216 -2.42 35.06 28.37
CA GLN A 216 -3.89 35.27 28.35
C GLN A 216 -4.37 36.02 27.09
N GLN A 217 -5.35 35.44 26.40
CA GLN A 217 -6.38 36.12 25.56
C GLN A 217 -7.29 36.99 26.47
N PRO A 218 -8.30 37.79 26.01
CA PRO A 218 -8.99 37.82 24.70
C PRO A 218 -9.46 39.22 24.20
N ALA A 219 -10.29 39.20 23.13
CA ALA A 219 -11.24 40.21 22.62
C ALA A 219 -10.67 41.28 21.64
N THR A 220 -11.34 41.76 20.59
CA THR A 220 -12.62 41.53 19.87
C THR A 220 -12.58 42.42 18.61
N ASN A 221 -13.25 41.99 17.53
CA ASN A 221 -13.90 42.77 16.45
C ASN A 221 -13.08 43.66 15.50
N GLY A 222 -13.38 43.52 14.20
CA GLY A 222 -13.35 44.62 13.24
C GLY A 222 -12.83 44.26 11.85
N ASP A 223 -13.77 44.03 10.92
CA ASP A 223 -13.56 43.86 9.48
C ASP A 223 -12.64 44.93 8.85
N ASN A 224 -11.79 44.51 7.90
CA ASN A 224 -11.62 45.26 6.66
C ASN A 224 -10.95 44.41 5.56
N HIS A 225 -11.64 44.38 4.42
CA HIS A 225 -11.18 43.87 3.14
C HIS A 225 -9.86 44.51 2.68
N SER A 226 -8.94 43.71 2.16
CA SER A 226 -8.10 44.11 1.02
C SER A 226 -7.63 42.88 0.26
N ALA A 227 -8.06 42.82 -1.00
CA ALA A 227 -7.60 41.91 -2.02
C ALA A 227 -6.11 42.14 -2.29
N ILE A 228 -5.34 41.07 -2.44
CA ILE A 228 -3.99 41.11 -3.00
C ILE A 228 -3.92 40.04 -4.08
N GLU A 229 -3.79 40.50 -5.31
CA GLU A 229 -3.58 39.76 -6.55
C GLU A 229 -2.20 39.06 -6.58
N PRO A 230 -2.03 38.01 -7.39
CA PRO A 230 -0.81 37.20 -7.43
C PRO A 230 0.30 37.93 -8.20
N PRO A 231 1.58 37.89 -7.75
CA PRO A 231 2.68 38.40 -8.57
C PRO A 231 3.09 37.40 -9.64
N GLU A 232 3.44 38.02 -10.76
CA GLU A 232 3.72 37.49 -12.10
C GLU A 232 4.95 36.58 -12.20
N GLU A 233 4.93 35.84 -13.30
CA GLU A 233 5.94 34.92 -13.83
C GLU A 233 7.34 35.54 -13.89
N THR A 234 8.28 34.93 -13.19
CA THR A 234 9.71 35.05 -13.48
C THR A 234 10.28 33.69 -13.85
N GLU A 235 10.70 33.55 -15.10
CA GLU A 235 11.45 32.42 -15.65
C GLU A 235 12.76 32.21 -14.88
N ILE A 236 13.03 30.99 -14.42
CA ILE A 236 14.25 30.58 -13.72
C ILE A 236 14.82 29.31 -14.40
N PRO A 237 16.16 29.19 -14.55
CA PRO A 237 16.79 28.45 -15.65
C PRO A 237 16.81 26.93 -15.47
N GLN A 238 16.74 26.23 -16.61
CA GLN A 238 16.81 24.78 -16.70
C GLN A 238 18.17 24.24 -16.21
N ILE A 239 18.17 23.60 -15.04
CA ILE A 239 19.25 22.71 -14.62
C ILE A 239 18.88 21.31 -15.12
N ASN A 240 19.60 20.87 -16.14
CA ASN A 240 19.53 19.53 -16.72
C ASN A 240 20.01 18.47 -15.71
N GLY A 241 19.11 17.56 -15.33
CA GLY A 241 19.47 16.27 -14.71
C GLY A 241 18.33 15.65 -13.90
N PRO A 242 17.72 14.53 -14.34
CA PRO A 242 16.77 13.81 -13.50
C PRO A 242 17.54 13.11 -12.38
N LEU A 243 17.26 13.47 -11.13
CA LEU A 243 17.55 12.59 -10.00
C LEU A 243 16.83 11.24 -10.26
N PRO A 244 17.45 10.10 -9.95
CA PRO A 244 16.91 8.81 -10.35
C PRO A 244 15.51 8.65 -9.79
N ILE A 245 14.56 8.31 -10.65
CA ILE A 245 13.27 7.77 -10.25
C ILE A 245 13.60 6.54 -9.40
N GLU A 246 13.55 6.66 -8.07
CA GLU A 246 13.33 5.48 -7.25
C GLU A 246 12.01 4.90 -7.75
N ILE A 247 12.11 3.88 -8.59
CA ILE A 247 10.97 3.07 -8.98
C ILE A 247 10.48 2.49 -7.67
N GLU A 248 9.44 3.10 -7.13
CA GLU A 248 8.79 2.63 -5.94
C GLU A 248 8.33 1.19 -6.21
N GLU A 249 8.93 0.23 -5.49
CA GLU A 249 8.48 -1.16 -5.54
C GLU A 249 7.00 -1.19 -5.16
N GLY A 250 6.17 -1.77 -6.03
CA GLY A 250 4.70 -1.82 -5.86
C GLY A 250 4.27 -2.47 -4.54
N PHE A 251 2.98 -2.35 -4.20
CA PHE A 251 2.44 -3.00 -3.01
C PHE A 251 2.57 -4.54 -3.14
N PRO A 252 3.25 -5.24 -2.21
CA PRO A 252 3.63 -6.64 -2.39
C PRO A 252 2.47 -7.65 -2.40
N MET A 253 1.28 -7.24 -1.96
CA MET A 253 0.09 -8.08 -1.98
C MET A 253 -0.86 -7.73 -3.13
N GLU A 254 -0.52 -6.77 -4.00
CA GLU A 254 -1.36 -6.38 -5.13
C GLU A 254 -1.05 -7.22 -6.37
N GLY A 255 -2.07 -7.90 -6.89
CA GLY A 255 -2.06 -8.53 -8.21
C GLY A 255 -3.06 -7.87 -9.15
N LYS A 256 -3.03 -8.28 -10.42
CA LYS A 256 -3.98 -7.87 -11.46
C LYS A 256 -4.46 -9.08 -12.26
N TYR A 257 -5.72 -9.09 -12.65
CA TYR A 257 -6.21 -9.97 -13.72
C TYR A 257 -6.90 -9.14 -14.80
N GLU A 258 -6.92 -9.69 -16.00
CA GLU A 258 -7.58 -9.11 -17.16
C GLU A 258 -8.82 -9.93 -17.48
N SER A 259 -9.97 -9.26 -17.61
CA SER A 259 -11.21 -9.87 -18.06
C SER A 259 -11.61 -9.34 -19.44
N ARG A 260 -12.17 -10.21 -20.28
CA ARG A 260 -12.63 -9.86 -21.62
C ARG A 260 -13.89 -10.62 -21.96
N LEU A 261 -14.86 -9.93 -22.56
CA LEU A 261 -16.12 -10.51 -22.98
C LEU A 261 -16.12 -10.71 -24.50
N GLU A 262 -16.71 -11.81 -24.97
CA GLU A 262 -17.00 -12.06 -26.39
C GLU A 262 -18.51 -12.29 -26.55
N CYS A 263 -19.16 -11.46 -27.37
CA CYS A 263 -20.57 -11.67 -27.72
C CYS A 263 -20.70 -12.89 -28.63
N GLN A 264 -21.56 -13.85 -28.29
CA GLN A 264 -21.77 -15.03 -29.16
C GLN A 264 -22.52 -14.72 -30.46
N THR A 265 -23.32 -13.65 -30.48
CA THR A 265 -24.13 -13.25 -31.64
C THR A 265 -23.30 -12.52 -32.69
N CYS A 266 -22.69 -11.38 -32.34
CA CYS A 266 -21.91 -10.56 -33.28
C CYS A 266 -20.41 -10.84 -33.26
N ARG A 267 -19.90 -11.68 -32.34
CA ARG A 267 -18.47 -12.00 -32.16
C ARG A 267 -17.59 -10.81 -31.82
N TYR A 268 -18.18 -9.67 -31.45
CA TYR A 268 -17.44 -8.54 -30.91
C TYR A 268 -16.80 -8.92 -29.57
N LYS A 269 -15.53 -8.54 -29.42
CA LYS A 269 -14.75 -8.76 -28.21
C LYS A 269 -14.45 -7.43 -27.56
N THR A 270 -14.86 -7.27 -26.30
CA THR A 270 -14.67 -6.00 -25.59
C THR A 270 -13.20 -5.67 -25.41
N LYS A 271 -12.91 -4.39 -25.12
CA LYS A 271 -11.63 -3.95 -24.59
C LYS A 271 -11.36 -4.72 -23.29
N PRO A 272 -10.14 -5.22 -23.08
CA PRO A 272 -9.82 -5.91 -21.85
C PRO A 272 -9.91 -4.97 -20.64
N ARG A 273 -10.53 -5.45 -19.56
CA ARG A 273 -10.66 -4.72 -18.30
C ARG A 273 -9.70 -5.31 -17.29
N GLU A 274 -8.75 -4.49 -16.84
CA GLU A 274 -7.83 -4.85 -15.75
C GLU A 274 -8.50 -4.56 -14.40
N GLU A 275 -8.45 -5.54 -13.50
CA GLU A 275 -8.89 -5.39 -12.12
C GLU A 275 -7.77 -5.80 -11.16
N THR A 276 -7.53 -4.99 -10.13
CA THR A 276 -6.54 -5.27 -9.09
C THR A 276 -7.16 -6.08 -7.96
N PHE A 277 -6.41 -6.99 -7.36
CA PHE A 277 -6.85 -7.75 -6.19
C PHE A 277 -5.73 -7.85 -5.14
N CYS A 278 -6.11 -8.00 -3.86
CA CYS A 278 -5.18 -8.36 -2.80
C CYS A 278 -5.27 -9.84 -2.38
N THR A 279 -6.40 -10.48 -2.65
CA THR A 279 -6.64 -11.89 -2.39
C THR A 279 -7.42 -12.48 -3.56
N ILE A 280 -7.22 -13.78 -3.83
CA ILE A 280 -8.00 -14.53 -4.81
C ILE A 280 -8.80 -15.59 -4.06
N THR A 281 -10.12 -15.54 -4.19
CA THR A 281 -11.00 -16.59 -3.66
C THR A 281 -11.20 -17.66 -4.73
N LEU A 282 -10.76 -18.89 -4.43
CA LEU A 282 -10.90 -20.02 -5.35
C LEU A 282 -12.09 -20.90 -4.97
N ALA A 283 -12.93 -21.21 -5.95
CA ALA A 283 -14.00 -22.18 -5.77
C ALA A 283 -13.42 -23.58 -5.61
N VAL A 284 -13.82 -24.29 -4.56
CA VAL A 284 -13.39 -25.68 -4.33
C VAL A 284 -14.41 -26.64 -4.99
N PRO A 285 -13.99 -27.50 -5.92
CA PRO A 285 -14.88 -28.48 -6.53
C PRO A 285 -15.41 -29.46 -5.49
N GLN A 286 -16.68 -29.87 -5.63
CA GLN A 286 -17.35 -30.80 -4.71
C GLN A 286 -16.91 -32.25 -4.96
N VAL A 287 -15.61 -32.52 -4.74
CA VAL A 287 -14.95 -33.81 -4.91
C VAL A 287 -14.17 -34.15 -3.63
N SER A 288 -13.92 -35.43 -3.39
CA SER A 288 -13.24 -35.91 -2.17
C SER A 288 -11.78 -35.48 -2.06
N GLY A 289 -11.15 -35.06 -3.15
CA GLY A 289 -9.80 -34.52 -3.18
C GLY A 289 -9.55 -33.76 -4.48
N THR A 290 -8.79 -32.67 -4.40
CA THR A 290 -8.42 -31.81 -5.52
C THR A 290 -7.03 -31.21 -5.28
N THR A 291 -6.43 -30.62 -6.31
CA THR A 291 -5.18 -29.85 -6.21
C THR A 291 -5.47 -28.36 -6.24
N LEU A 292 -4.53 -27.54 -5.74
CA LEU A 292 -4.63 -26.09 -5.84
C LEU A 292 -4.68 -25.62 -7.31
N ASN A 293 -3.90 -26.25 -8.19
CA ASN A 293 -3.92 -25.99 -9.64
C ASN A 293 -5.31 -26.21 -10.24
N ALA A 294 -6.01 -27.29 -9.88
CA ALA A 294 -7.36 -27.55 -10.37
C ALA A 294 -8.37 -26.49 -9.90
N CYS A 295 -8.18 -25.90 -8.71
CA CYS A 295 -8.98 -24.76 -8.27
C CYS A 295 -8.67 -23.49 -9.08
N PHE A 296 -7.41 -23.27 -9.47
CA PHE A 296 -7.01 -22.19 -10.37
C PHE A 296 -7.52 -22.36 -11.80
N ASP A 297 -7.64 -23.59 -12.30
CA ASP A 297 -8.24 -23.85 -13.60
C ASP A 297 -9.71 -23.40 -13.64
N GLY A 298 -10.39 -23.41 -12.48
CA GLY A 298 -11.76 -22.93 -12.34
C GLY A 298 -11.91 -21.42 -12.50
N ILE A 299 -11.05 -20.63 -11.84
CA ILE A 299 -11.18 -19.15 -11.84
C ILE A 299 -10.89 -18.52 -13.20
N PHE A 300 -9.98 -19.11 -13.99
CA PHE A 300 -9.63 -18.59 -15.33
C PHE A 300 -10.41 -19.30 -16.45
N LYS A 301 -11.42 -20.09 -16.09
CA LYS A 301 -12.25 -20.75 -17.08
C LYS A 301 -13.16 -19.73 -17.76
N THR A 302 -13.34 -19.87 -19.07
CA THR A 302 -14.36 -19.10 -19.78
C THR A 302 -15.75 -19.48 -19.27
N GLU A 303 -16.46 -18.49 -18.77
CA GLU A 303 -17.85 -18.60 -18.34
C GLU A 303 -18.78 -18.01 -19.38
N TYR A 304 -20.00 -18.53 -19.44
CA TYR A 304 -21.06 -18.00 -20.28
C TYR A 304 -22.02 -17.20 -19.40
N ILE A 305 -22.30 -15.97 -19.84
CA ILE A 305 -23.16 -15.04 -19.12
C ILE A 305 -24.43 -14.87 -19.95
N ASP A 306 -25.55 -15.27 -19.37
CA ASP A 306 -26.88 -15.03 -19.94
C ASP A 306 -27.29 -13.57 -19.72
N ASP A 307 -28.18 -13.05 -20.57
CA ASP A 307 -28.75 -11.70 -20.49
C ASP A 307 -27.72 -10.52 -20.55
N PHE A 308 -26.52 -10.76 -21.08
CA PHE A 308 -25.56 -9.69 -21.34
C PHE A 308 -26.02 -8.78 -22.50
N LYS A 309 -26.19 -7.49 -22.21
CA LYS A 309 -26.50 -6.46 -23.22
C LYS A 309 -25.24 -6.08 -24.01
N CYS A 310 -25.11 -6.64 -25.22
CA CYS A 310 -23.98 -6.32 -26.09
C CYS A 310 -24.20 -4.99 -26.81
N GLU A 311 -23.36 -3.98 -26.51
CA GLU A 311 -23.43 -2.67 -27.15
C GLU A 311 -23.27 -2.73 -28.67
N MET A 312 -22.36 -3.56 -29.20
CA MET A 312 -22.24 -3.78 -30.64
C MET A 312 -23.56 -4.29 -31.27
N CYS A 313 -24.22 -5.27 -30.64
CA CYS A 313 -25.51 -5.75 -31.14
C CYS A 313 -26.59 -4.68 -31.09
N ARG A 314 -26.61 -3.84 -30.04
CA ARG A 314 -27.53 -2.70 -29.94
C ARG A 314 -27.30 -1.70 -31.06
N LEU A 315 -26.05 -1.30 -31.30
CA LEU A 315 -25.69 -0.41 -32.41
C LEU A 315 -26.11 -0.96 -33.78
N LEU A 316 -25.81 -2.24 -34.05
CA LEU A 316 -26.18 -2.89 -35.30
C LEU A 316 -27.70 -2.97 -35.48
N GLN A 317 -28.43 -3.30 -34.42
CA GLN A 317 -29.88 -3.40 -34.44
C GLN A 317 -30.52 -2.03 -34.69
N THR A 318 -30.15 -1.01 -33.91
CA THR A 318 -30.69 0.36 -34.08
C THR A 318 -30.35 0.92 -35.46
N LYS A 319 -29.15 0.66 -35.98
CA LYS A 319 -28.77 1.06 -37.33
C LYS A 319 -29.68 0.41 -38.38
N ALA A 320 -29.90 -0.91 -38.29
CA ALA A 320 -30.76 -1.64 -39.22
C ALA A 320 -32.21 -1.17 -39.18
N ASP A 321 -32.73 -0.88 -37.98
CA ASP A 321 -34.09 -0.37 -37.79
C ASP A 321 -34.24 1.04 -38.41
N LEU A 322 -33.27 1.95 -38.17
CA LEU A 322 -33.26 3.28 -38.78
C LEU A 322 -33.14 3.21 -40.31
N GLU A 323 -32.31 2.31 -40.86
CA GLU A 323 -32.19 2.10 -42.31
C GLU A 323 -33.53 1.63 -42.91
N ALA A 324 -34.23 0.71 -42.23
CA ALA A 324 -35.53 0.20 -42.66
C ALA A 324 -36.65 1.25 -42.58
N GLU A 325 -36.66 2.09 -41.53
CA GLU A 325 -37.62 3.19 -41.37
C GLU A 325 -37.36 4.31 -42.38
N MET A 326 -36.09 4.67 -42.61
CA MET A 326 -35.69 5.66 -43.60
C MET A 326 -36.14 5.26 -45.01
N ALA A 327 -36.07 3.97 -45.35
CA ALA A 327 -36.53 3.44 -46.64
C ALA A 327 -38.06 3.53 -46.82
N LYS A 328 -38.84 3.47 -45.74
CA LYS A 328 -40.32 3.52 -45.77
C LYS A 328 -40.88 4.94 -45.64
N SER A 329 -40.14 5.84 -45.00
CA SER A 329 -40.63 7.18 -44.69
C SER A 329 -40.79 8.06 -45.94
N THR A 330 -41.79 8.94 -45.92
CA THR A 330 -42.02 9.97 -46.95
C THR A 330 -41.60 11.37 -46.50
N SER A 331 -41.18 11.54 -45.24
CA SER A 331 -40.76 12.82 -44.66
C SER A 331 -39.26 13.07 -44.89
N ASP A 332 -38.92 14.16 -45.57
CA ASP A 332 -37.53 14.54 -45.83
C ASP A 332 -36.76 14.88 -44.55
N HIS A 333 -37.41 15.53 -43.58
CA HIS A 333 -36.82 15.86 -42.28
C HIS A 333 -36.42 14.59 -41.50
N PHE A 334 -37.31 13.59 -41.49
CA PHE A 334 -37.00 12.31 -40.84
C PHE A 334 -35.83 11.62 -41.53
N LYS A 335 -35.81 11.60 -42.87
CA LYS A 335 -34.71 10.98 -43.63
C LYS A 335 -33.36 11.64 -43.35
N SER A 336 -33.30 12.96 -43.26
CA SER A 336 -32.04 13.65 -42.93
C SER A 336 -31.56 13.31 -41.53
N GLN A 337 -32.46 13.28 -40.54
CA GLN A 337 -32.10 12.95 -39.15
C GLN A 337 -31.71 11.48 -38.99
N ALA A 338 -32.46 10.56 -39.61
CA ALA A 338 -32.14 9.13 -39.61
C ALA A 338 -30.77 8.88 -40.25
N LYS A 339 -30.44 9.56 -41.35
CA LYS A 339 -29.12 9.46 -41.99
C LYS A 339 -28.00 9.94 -41.07
N GLU A 340 -28.17 11.10 -40.42
CA GLU A 340 -27.18 11.59 -39.45
C GLU A 340 -26.96 10.59 -38.30
N ASN A 341 -28.03 10.03 -37.76
CA ASN A 341 -27.95 9.03 -36.70
C ASN A 341 -27.28 7.74 -37.20
N ILE A 342 -27.58 7.27 -38.42
CA ILE A 342 -26.91 6.12 -39.03
C ILE A 342 -25.41 6.38 -39.18
N ASP A 343 -25.01 7.56 -39.62
CA ASP A 343 -23.59 7.92 -39.77
C ASP A 343 -22.88 7.94 -38.40
N LYS A 344 -23.53 8.46 -37.35
CA LYS A 344 -23.01 8.41 -35.96
C LYS A 344 -22.88 6.97 -35.45
N LEU A 345 -23.89 6.13 -35.67
CA LEU A 345 -23.86 4.71 -35.28
C LEU A 345 -22.77 3.96 -36.02
N GLN A 346 -22.62 4.18 -37.33
CA GLN A 346 -21.55 3.58 -38.12
C GLN A 346 -20.17 3.98 -37.60
N HIS A 347 -19.98 5.26 -37.28
CA HIS A 347 -18.73 5.74 -36.68
C HIS A 347 -18.42 5.04 -35.35
N ALA A 348 -19.40 4.87 -34.46
CA ALA A 348 -19.23 4.16 -33.20
C ALA A 348 -18.89 2.67 -33.40
N ILE A 349 -19.57 2.00 -34.35
CA ILE A 349 -19.28 0.61 -34.73
C ILE A 349 -17.83 0.44 -35.20
N ASP A 350 -17.31 1.40 -35.95
CA ASP A 350 -15.96 1.31 -36.54
C ASP A 350 -14.85 1.71 -35.56
N THR A 351 -15.14 2.55 -34.55
CA THR A 351 -14.12 3.15 -33.67
C THR A 351 -14.16 2.62 -32.24
N ASP A 352 -15.30 2.71 -31.56
CA ASP A 352 -15.47 2.28 -30.18
C ASP A 352 -16.91 1.85 -29.89
N PRO A 353 -17.26 0.58 -30.17
CA PRO A 353 -18.61 0.06 -29.95
C PRO A 353 -19.06 0.05 -28.49
N GLU A 354 -18.14 0.26 -27.54
CA GLU A 354 -18.43 0.31 -26.11
C GLU A 354 -18.81 1.71 -25.61
N ASN A 355 -18.62 2.74 -26.43
CA ASN A 355 -19.00 4.12 -26.11
C ASN A 355 -20.02 4.65 -27.14
N PRO A 356 -21.31 4.26 -27.00
CA PRO A 356 -22.34 4.67 -27.95
C PRO A 356 -22.59 6.19 -27.93
N PRO A 357 -23.06 6.78 -29.05
CA PRO A 357 -23.38 8.20 -29.11
C PRO A 357 -24.57 8.55 -28.20
N GLU A 358 -24.41 9.55 -27.33
CA GLU A 358 -25.42 9.96 -26.33
C GLU A 358 -26.72 10.48 -26.96
N ASP A 359 -26.64 11.08 -28.15
CA ASP A 359 -27.77 11.73 -28.83
C ASP A 359 -28.66 10.74 -29.62
N VAL A 360 -28.35 9.45 -29.62
CA VAL A 360 -29.10 8.43 -30.37
C VAL A 360 -29.76 7.46 -29.40
N GLU A 361 -31.09 7.36 -29.45
CA GLU A 361 -31.84 6.40 -28.64
C GLU A 361 -31.52 4.96 -29.09
N LEU A 362 -30.70 4.28 -28.30
CA LEU A 362 -30.48 2.85 -28.38
C LEU A 362 -31.50 2.16 -27.48
N GLY A 363 -32.41 1.39 -28.07
CA GLY A 363 -33.48 0.66 -27.36
C GLY A 363 -33.04 -0.15 -26.14
#